data_AF-A0A0U5AIC0-F1
#
_entry.id   AF-A0A0U5AIC0-F1
#
_cell.length_a   1.000
_cell.length_b   1.000
_cell.length_c   1.000
_cell.angle_alpha   90.00
_cell.angle_beta   90.00
_cell.angle_gamma   90.00
#
_symmetry.space_group_name_H-M   'P 1'
#
loop_
_entity.id
_entity.type
_entity.pdbx_description
1 polymer ?
#
loop_
_entity_poly.entity_id
_entity_poly.type
_entity_poly.pdbx_seq_one_letter_code
_entity_poly.pdbx_strand_id
1 'polypeptide(L)' 'MRCPKCNYFFSEELKACPRCGADMGLEIERLGIFPPGATEPFLTLEDFQEPTPEFVGSPFNRERIIEFPLTEEETT' A
#
# COMPACT_ATOMS: atom_id res chain seq x y z
N MET A 1 1.05 -17.59 1.21
CA MET A 1 -0.16 -18.38 1.59
C MET A 1 -0.57 -18.19 3.06
N ARG A 2 -1.87 -18.32 3.38
CA ARG A 2 -2.45 -18.25 4.74
C ARG A 2 -2.99 -19.61 5.18
N CYS A 3 -2.61 -20.10 6.35
CA CYS A 3 -3.15 -21.37 6.88
C CYS A 3 -4.61 -21.19 7.34
N PRO A 4 -5.58 -22.01 6.87
CA PRO A 4 -6.97 -21.93 7.31
C PRO A 4 -7.18 -22.37 8.76
N LYS A 5 -6.28 -23.20 9.33
CA LYS A 5 -6.38 -23.66 10.72
C LYS A 5 -5.87 -22.64 11.73
N CYS A 6 -4.69 -22.07 11.50
CA CYS A 6 -4.01 -21.22 12.50
C CYS A 6 -3.78 -19.77 12.06
N ASN A 7 -4.25 -19.39 10.86
CA ASN A 7 -4.13 -18.06 10.27
C ASN A 7 -2.70 -17.52 10.13
N TYR A 8 -1.70 -18.39 10.20
CA TYR A 8 -0.30 -18.01 9.99
C TYR A 8 -0.04 -17.76 8.49
N PHE A 9 0.71 -16.71 8.18
CA PHE A 9 1.18 -16.38 6.84
C PHE A 9 2.60 -16.90 6.64
N PHE A 10 2.82 -17.61 5.54
CA PHE A 10 4.12 -18.20 5.21
C PHE A 10 4.28 -18.37 3.69
N SER A 11 5.49 -18.74 3.26
CA SER A 11 5.82 -18.96 1.86
C SER A 11 5.06 -20.16 1.28
N GLU A 12 4.81 -20.10 -0.02
CA GLU A 12 3.92 -21.03 -0.74
C GLU A 12 4.63 -22.33 -1.13
N GLU A 13 5.96 -22.31 -1.06
CA GLU A 13 6.84 -23.43 -1.32
C GLU A 13 6.70 -24.54 -0.26
N LEU A 14 6.16 -24.21 0.91
CA LEU A 14 5.97 -25.13 2.01
C LEU A 14 4.63 -25.86 1.90
N LYS A 15 4.69 -27.17 1.66
CA LYS A 15 3.50 -28.06 1.59
C LYS A 15 2.77 -28.22 2.93
N ALA A 16 3.38 -27.80 4.04
CA ALA A 16 2.80 -27.88 5.38
C ALA A 16 3.01 -26.58 6.14
N CYS A 17 2.04 -26.21 6.97
CA CYS A 17 2.15 -25.01 7.79
C CYS A 17 3.23 -25.18 8.87
N PRO A 18 4.26 -24.30 8.92
CA PRO A 18 5.36 -24.42 9.89
C PRO A 18 4.92 -24.18 11.34
N ARG A 19 3.76 -23.54 11.55
CA ARG A 19 3.23 -23.23 12.89
C ARG A 19 2.37 -24.33 13.48
N CYS A 20 1.56 -25.03 12.68
CA CYS A 20 0.58 -26.00 13.17
C CYS A 20 0.68 -27.38 12.53
N GLY A 21 1.54 -27.59 11.54
CA GLY A 21 1.72 -28.86 10.85
C GLY A 21 0.55 -29.25 9.94
N ALA A 22 -0.42 -28.36 9.70
CA ALA A 22 -1.51 -28.64 8.78
C ALA A 22 -0.98 -28.87 7.36
N ASP A 23 -1.48 -29.91 6.69
CA ASP A 23 -1.23 -30.15 5.27
C ASP A 23 -1.93 -29.06 4.45
N MET A 24 -1.17 -28.48 3.53
CA MET A 24 -1.59 -27.38 2.68
C MET A 24 -1.52 -27.74 1.20
N GLY A 25 -1.19 -28.99 0.85
CA GLY A 25 -1.07 -29.45 -0.54
C GLY A 25 -2.35 -29.21 -1.35
N LEU A 26 -3.52 -29.52 -0.77
CA LEU A 26 -4.82 -29.33 -1.42
C LEU A 26 -5.16 -27.85 -1.64
N GLU A 27 -4.73 -26.98 -0.72
CA GLU A 27 -4.92 -25.53 -0.84
C GLU A 27 -4.00 -24.95 -1.93
N ILE A 28 -2.77 -25.45 -2.04
CA ILE A 28 -1.82 -25.08 -3.10
C ILE A 28 -2.33 -25.55 -4.47
N GLU A 29 -2.82 -26.79 -4.58
CA GLU A 29 -3.43 -27.30 -5.82
C GLU A 29 -4.63 -26.48 -6.25
N ARG A 30 -5.46 -26.03 -5.29
CA ARG A 30 -6.63 -25.19 -5.57
C ARG A 30 -6.26 -23.79 -6.04
N LEU A 31 -5.21 -23.19 -5.47
CA LEU A 31 -4.71 -21.87 -5.89
C LEU A 31 -4.03 -21.91 -7.26
N GLY A 32 -3.54 -23.08 -7.67
CA GLY A 32 -2.90 -23.29 -8.96
C GLY A 32 -1.50 -22.69 -9.02
N ILE A 33 -0.95 -22.61 -10.23
CA ILE A 33 0.39 -22.05 -10.46
C ILE A 33 0.29 -20.53 -10.37
N PHE A 34 0.98 -19.95 -9.39
CA PHE A 34 1.13 -18.50 -9.31
C PHE A 34 1.99 -18.02 -10.49
N PRO A 35 1.64 -16.92 -11.18
CA PRO A 35 2.46 -16.41 -12.26
C PRO A 35 3.87 -16.08 -11.74
N PRO A 36 4.91 -16.24 -12.58
CA PRO A 36 6.25 -15.82 -12.19
C PRO A 36 6.25 -14.35 -11.81
N GLY A 37 7.11 -13.98 -10.85
CA GLY A 37 7.30 -12.58 -10.49
C GLY A 37 7.67 -11.74 -11.71
N ALA A 38 7.16 -10.51 -11.78
CA ALA A 38 7.50 -9.59 -12.86
C ALA A 38 9.01 -9.31 -12.85
N THR A 39 9.65 -9.35 -14.02
CA THR A 39 11.07 -9.01 -14.17
C THR A 39 11.31 -7.52 -14.00
N GLU A 40 10.30 -6.71 -14.32
CA GLU A 40 10.34 -5.26 -14.26
C GLU A 40 9.47 -4.75 -13.11
N PRO A 41 9.85 -3.64 -12.47
CA PRO A 41 9.05 -3.03 -11.40
C PRO A 41 7.71 -2.53 -11.96
N PHE A 42 6.66 -2.65 -11.14
CA PHE A 42 5.31 -2.23 -11.51
C PHE A 42 5.17 -0.70 -11.69
N LEU A 43 6.00 0.09 -11.00
CA LEU A 43 6.03 1.54 -11.07
C LEU A 43 7.46 2.02 -11.32
N THR A 44 7.61 3.08 -12.10
CA THR A 44 8.86 3.79 -12.29
C THR A 44 8.82 5.16 -11.61
N LEU A 45 9.96 5.85 -11.52
CA LEU A 45 10.00 7.17 -10.87
C LEU A 45 9.18 8.22 -11.62
N GLU A 46 9.02 8.03 -12.93
CA GLU A 46 8.24 8.88 -13.82
C GLU A 46 6.74 8.86 -13.46
N ASP A 47 6.23 7.75 -12.94
CA ASP A 47 4.82 7.62 -12.52
C ASP A 47 4.48 8.53 -11.33
N PHE A 48 5.48 8.97 -10.57
CA PHE A 48 5.32 9.88 -9.43
C PHE A 48 5.59 11.34 -9.80
N GLN A 49 5.96 11.64 -11.04
CA GLN A 49 6.26 13.01 -11.46
C GLN A 49 4.95 13.75 -11.74
N GLU A 50 4.51 14.55 -10.78
CA GLU A 50 3.40 15.48 -11.01
C GLU A 50 3.75 16.42 -12.17
N PRO A 51 2.83 16.66 -13.12
CA PRO A 51 3.06 17.63 -14.16
C PRO A 51 3.28 19.00 -13.51
N THR A 52 4.36 19.69 -13.90
CA THR A 52 4.60 21.05 -13.43
C THR A 52 3.39 21.91 -13.78
N PRO A 53 2.70 22.49 -12.79
CA PRO A 53 1.55 23.33 -13.10
C PRO A 53 2.01 24.55 -13.89
N GLU A 54 1.26 24.92 -14.92
CA GLU A 54 1.58 26.04 -15.85
C GLU A 54 1.77 27.39 -15.13
N PHE A 55 1.32 27.50 -13.88
CA PHE A 55 1.36 28.72 -13.07
C PHE A 55 2.75 29.07 -12.50
N VAL A 56 3.74 28.16 -12.53
CA VAL A 56 5.08 28.41 -11.94
C VAL A 56 5.88 29.49 -12.70
N GLY A 57 5.37 29.99 -13.84
CA GLY A 57 5.92 31.13 -14.57
C GLY A 57 5.42 32.51 -14.15
N SER A 58 4.46 32.64 -13.22
CA SER A 58 3.95 33.96 -12.81
C SER A 58 4.43 34.35 -11.40
N PRO A 59 5.01 35.56 -11.21
CA PRO A 59 5.40 36.04 -9.91
C PRO A 59 4.17 36.57 -9.17
N PHE A 60 3.27 35.68 -8.76
CA PHE A 60 2.20 36.05 -7.83
C PHE A 60 2.43 35.36 -6.50
N ASN A 61 3.30 36.00 -5.72
CA ASN A 61 3.35 35.90 -4.28
C ASN A 61 1.98 36.33 -3.71
N ARG A 62 1.02 35.40 -3.69
CA ARG A 62 -0.21 35.55 -2.92
C ARG A 62 0.02 34.80 -1.62
N GLU A 63 0.39 35.55 -0.60
CA GLU A 63 0.38 35.09 0.79
C GLU A 63 -0.97 34.42 1.05
N ARG A 64 -0.96 33.11 1.30
CA ARG A 64 -2.17 32.39 1.68
C ARG A 64 -2.48 32.79 3.12
N ILE A 65 -3.38 33.76 3.29
CA ILE A 65 -3.94 34.10 4.60
C ILE A 65 -4.87 32.96 4.99
N ILE A 66 -4.46 32.18 5.99
CA ILE A 66 -5.30 31.15 6.60
C ILE A 66 -6.04 31.83 7.74
N GLU A 67 -7.33 32.11 7.57
CA GLU A 67 -8.18 32.59 8.66
C GLU A 67 -8.49 31.41 9.59
N PHE A 68 -7.80 31.37 10.74
CA PHE A 68 -8.11 30.44 11.82
C PHE A 68 -9.35 30.98 12.56
N PRO A 69 -10.48 30.25 12.62
CA PRO A 69 -11.56 30.61 13.51
C PRO A 69 -11.07 30.37 14.95
N LEU A 70 -10.59 31.43 15.59
CA LEU A 70 -10.39 31.44 17.04
C LEU A 70 -11.78 31.32 17.67
N THR A 71 -12.06 30.17 18.28
CA THR A 71 -13.24 29.98 19.13
C THR A 71 -13.16 30.97 20.28
N GLU A 72 -14.09 31.94 20.26
CA GLU A 72 -14.39 32.83 21.37
C GLU A 72 -15.00 32.02 22.50
N GLU A 73 -14.19 31.66 23.50
CA GLU A 73 -14.71 31.34 24.83
C GLU A 73 -14.08 32.30 25.83
N GLU A 74 -14.65 33.51 25.82
CA GLU A 74 -14.55 34.51 26.87
C GLU A 74 -15.08 33.94 28.21
N THR A 75 -14.27 34.11 29.25
CA THR A 75 -14.67 34.46 30.62
C THR A 75 -15.71 33.59 31.33
N THR A 76 -15.28 32.84 32.34
CA THR A 76 -15.73 33.06 33.73
C THR A 76 -14.80 32.44 34.75
#